data_AF-Q2T1F4-F1
#
_entry.id   AF-Q2T1F4-F1
#
_cell.length_a   1.000
_cell.length_b   1.000
_cell.length_c   1.000
_cell.angle_alpha   90.00
_cell.angle_beta   90.00
_cell.angle_gamma   90.00
#
_symmetry.space_group_name_H-M   'P 1'
#
loop_
_entity.id
_entity.type
_entity.pdbx_description
1 polymer ?
#
loop_
_entity_poly.entity_id
_entity_poly.type
_entity_poly.pdbx_seq_one_letter_code
_entity_poly.pdbx_strand_id
1 'polypeptide(L)'
;METRRRRLCYKSGLAAARRRGPHSDEASMYVIDIRYTAPLERIDDALERHRAYLQRHFDAGVFVACGPKVPRDGGVILAVRIERDRLDAILETDPFVTEGLVTYTVTEFKTTRIAPGVNLPALP
;
A
#
# COMPACT_ATOMS: atom_id res chain seq x y z
N MET A 1 -63.77 21.22 20.58
CA MET A 1 -63.48 19.78 20.71
C MET A 1 -62.49 19.41 19.61
N GLU A 2 -61.22 19.79 19.74
CA GLU A 2 -60.19 19.06 20.49
C GLU A 2 -59.77 17.78 19.77
N THR A 3 -58.64 17.81 19.03
CA THR A 3 -57.60 16.78 19.20
C THR A 3 -56.25 17.31 18.71
N ARG A 4 -55.34 17.53 19.66
CA ARG A 4 -53.90 17.69 19.43
C ARG A 4 -53.33 16.41 18.84
N ARG A 5 -52.49 16.51 17.81
CA ARG A 5 -51.39 15.54 17.59
C ARG A 5 -50.09 16.30 17.37
N ARG A 6 -49.16 16.06 18.30
CA ARG A 6 -47.85 16.66 18.41
C ARG A 6 -47.03 16.36 17.15
N ARG A 7 -46.52 17.40 16.49
CA ARG A 7 -45.38 17.26 15.57
C ARG A 7 -44.16 16.95 16.44
N LEU A 8 -43.66 15.73 16.37
CA LEU A 8 -42.31 15.45 16.85
C LEU A 8 -41.35 15.85 15.73
N CYS A 9 -40.69 16.98 15.94
CA CYS A 9 -39.49 17.35 15.22
C CYS A 9 -38.36 16.42 15.70
N TYR A 10 -37.75 15.65 14.79
CA TYR A 10 -36.38 15.22 15.00
C TYR A 10 -35.61 15.38 13.69
N LYS A 11 -34.96 16.54 13.57
CA LYS A 11 -33.80 16.72 12.71
C LYS A 11 -32.66 15.92 13.33
N SER A 12 -31.96 15.11 12.53
CA SER A 12 -30.49 15.06 12.53
C SER A 12 -30.02 13.83 11.77
N GLY A 13 -28.98 14.02 10.95
CA GLY A 13 -28.24 12.93 10.33
C GLY A 13 -28.29 12.91 8.81
N LEU A 14 -27.83 13.99 8.19
CA LEU A 14 -27.20 13.86 6.88
C LEU A 14 -25.97 12.95 7.11
N ALA A 15 -26.03 11.69 6.67
CA ALA A 15 -24.85 10.86 6.51
C ALA A 15 -24.79 10.42 5.06
N ALA A 16 -23.81 11.00 4.38
CA ALA A 16 -23.53 10.88 2.97
C ALA A 16 -23.42 9.42 2.50
N ALA A 17 -23.92 9.22 1.28
CA ALA A 17 -23.60 8.17 0.32
C ALA A 17 -22.67 7.04 0.82
N ARG A 18 -23.25 5.89 1.17
CA ARG A 18 -22.52 4.62 1.08
C ARG A 18 -22.33 4.26 -0.39
N ARG A 19 -21.18 4.61 -0.95
CA ARG A 19 -20.60 3.87 -2.09
C ARG A 19 -19.24 3.33 -1.64
N ARG A 20 -19.24 2.20 -0.94
CA ARG A 20 -18.01 1.40 -0.76
C ARG A 20 -17.89 0.48 -1.97
N GLY A 21 -16.97 0.83 -2.88
CA GLY A 21 -16.44 -0.04 -3.94
C GLY A 21 -15.56 -1.14 -3.36
N PRO A 22 -14.99 -2.04 -4.19
CA PRO A 22 -14.92 -3.46 -3.86
C PRO A 22 -13.90 -3.89 -2.80
N HIS A 23 -12.98 -3.06 -2.30
CA HIS A 23 -12.02 -3.46 -1.25
C HIS A 23 -11.96 -2.40 -0.16
N SER A 24 -12.28 -2.81 1.07
CA SER A 24 -12.06 -2.01 2.28
C SER A 24 -10.55 -1.94 2.56
N ASP A 25 -10.02 -0.73 2.73
CA ASP A 25 -8.63 -0.37 3.10
C ASP A 25 -7.95 -1.29 4.14
N GLU A 26 -8.73 -1.97 4.99
CA GLU A 26 -8.23 -2.88 6.02
C GLU A 26 -7.49 -4.14 5.50
N ALA A 27 -7.69 -4.55 4.24
CA ALA A 27 -7.19 -5.83 3.72
C ALA A 27 -6.40 -5.78 2.40
N SER A 28 -6.12 -4.60 1.85
CA SER A 28 -5.36 -4.49 0.61
C SER A 28 -3.90 -4.87 0.85
N MET A 29 -3.46 -5.99 0.27
CA MET A 29 -2.07 -6.44 0.34
C MET A 29 -1.51 -6.62 -1.07
N TYR A 30 -0.25 -6.23 -1.25
CA TYR A 30 0.41 -6.24 -2.54
C TYR A 30 1.74 -6.97 -2.46
N VAL A 31 2.00 -7.80 -3.47
CA VAL A 31 3.34 -8.28 -3.79
C VAL A 31 3.87 -7.43 -4.94
N ILE A 32 4.96 -6.73 -4.67
CA ILE A 32 5.63 -5.87 -5.63
C ILE A 32 6.90 -6.57 -6.05
N ASP A 33 6.89 -7.09 -7.27
CA ASP A 33 8.02 -7.76 -7.89
C ASP A 33 8.89 -6.73 -8.61
N ILE A 34 10.17 -6.63 -8.24
CA ILE A 34 11.15 -5.76 -8.88
C ILE A 34 12.00 -6.60 -9.80
N ARG A 35 12.19 -6.17 -11.04
CA ARG A 35 13.14 -6.78 -11.98
C ARG A 35 14.16 -5.76 -12.44
N TYR A 36 15.44 -6.12 -12.36
CA TYR A 36 16.52 -5.26 -12.86
C TYR A 36 16.53 -5.27 -14.38
N THR A 37 16.58 -4.07 -14.96
CA THR A 37 16.72 -3.84 -16.42
C THR A 37 18.06 -3.19 -16.78
N ALA A 38 18.87 -2.84 -15.77
CA ALA A 38 20.20 -2.28 -15.90
C ALA A 38 21.28 -3.21 -15.32
N PRO A 39 22.57 -3.00 -15.66
CA PRO A 39 23.69 -3.72 -15.05
C PRO A 39 23.75 -3.53 -13.53
N LEU A 40 24.25 -4.55 -12.82
CA LEU A 40 24.27 -4.57 -11.35
C LEU A 40 25.07 -3.41 -10.76
N GLU A 41 26.10 -2.92 -11.46
CA GLU A 41 26.90 -1.78 -11.03
C GLU A 41 26.03 -0.52 -10.87
N ARG A 42 25.13 -0.26 -11.84
CA ARG A 42 24.20 0.88 -11.76
C ARG A 42 23.15 0.68 -10.65
N ILE A 43 22.76 -0.56 -10.39
CA ILE A 43 21.86 -0.89 -9.28
C ILE A 43 22.56 -0.61 -7.95
N ASP A 44 23.81 -1.02 -7.81
CA ASP A 44 24.60 -0.83 -6.59
C ASP A 44 24.86 0.68 -6.34
N ASP A 45 25.11 1.47 -7.38
CA ASP A 45 25.26 2.95 -7.27
C ASP A 45 24.01 3.66 -6.75
N ALA A 46 22.82 3.12 -7.04
CA ALA A 46 21.52 3.66 -6.60
C ALA A 46 21.01 3.03 -5.30
N LEU A 47 21.68 2.00 -4.78
CA LEU A 47 21.19 1.17 -3.69
C LEU A 47 20.98 1.92 -2.38
N GLU A 48 21.86 2.87 -2.04
CA GLU A 48 21.72 3.66 -0.81
C GLU A 48 20.48 4.57 -0.86
N ARG A 49 20.25 5.21 -2.01
CA ARG A 49 19.07 6.05 -2.25
C ARG A 49 17.78 5.22 -2.21
N HIS A 50 17.80 4.04 -2.82
CA HIS A 50 16.69 3.09 -2.75
C HIS A 50 16.40 2.63 -1.31
N ARG A 51 17.43 2.33 -0.51
CA ARG A 51 17.26 1.98 0.92
C ARG A 51 16.64 3.11 1.73
N ALA A 52 17.04 4.35 1.48
CA ALA A 52 16.43 5.51 2.14
C ALA A 52 14.97 5.70 1.75
N TYR A 53 14.62 5.43 0.49
CA TYR A 53 13.23 5.39 0.01
C TYR A 53 12.42 4.29 0.75
N LEU A 54 12.94 3.06 0.81
CA LEU A 54 12.29 1.95 1.52
C LEU A 54 12.03 2.29 2.99
N GLN A 55 13.03 2.81 3.70
CA GLN A 55 12.92 3.12 5.12
C GLN A 55 11.76 4.08 5.43
N ARG A 56 11.57 5.13 4.61
CA ARG A 56 10.46 6.08 4.78
C ARG A 56 9.09 5.39 4.72
N HIS A 57 8.95 4.38 3.87
CA HIS A 57 7.70 3.65 3.70
C HIS A 57 7.50 2.54 4.74
N PHE A 58 8.58 2.00 5.32
CA PHE A 58 8.50 1.21 6.54
C PHE A 58 8.07 2.06 7.74
N ASP A 59 8.65 3.24 7.92
CA ASP A 59 8.30 4.17 8.99
C ASP A 59 6.85 4.65 8.89
N ALA A 60 6.34 4.79 7.65
CA ALA A 60 4.94 5.10 7.38
C ALA A 60 3.97 3.91 7.54
N GLY A 61 4.48 2.70 7.82
CA GLY A 61 3.69 1.49 7.98
C GLY A 61 3.08 0.93 6.69
N VAL A 62 3.55 1.38 5.53
CA VAL A 62 3.06 0.92 4.21
C VAL A 62 3.80 -0.34 3.77
N PHE A 63 5.13 -0.37 3.91
CA PHE A 63 5.95 -1.56 3.62
C PHE A 63 6.14 -2.40 4.87
N VAL A 64 6.02 -3.73 4.71
CA VAL A 64 6.10 -4.69 5.83
C VAL A 64 7.19 -5.73 5.66
N ALA A 65 7.64 -5.94 4.42
CA ALA A 65 8.81 -6.77 4.13
C ALA A 65 9.42 -6.35 2.79
N CYS A 66 10.73 -6.46 2.67
CA CYS A 66 11.40 -6.38 1.39
C CYS A 66 12.70 -7.19 1.39
N GLY A 67 13.19 -7.56 0.22
CA GLY A 67 14.51 -8.19 0.08
C GLY A 67 14.90 -8.46 -1.36
N PRO A 68 16.18 -8.77 -1.61
CA PRO A 68 16.64 -9.20 -2.91
C PRO A 68 16.10 -10.59 -3.26
N LYS A 69 15.86 -10.83 -4.54
CA LYS A 69 15.59 -12.19 -5.05
C LYS A 69 16.86 -13.05 -5.01
N VAL A 70 16.66 -14.37 -5.06
CA VAL A 70 17.74 -15.36 -5.21
C VAL A 70 17.41 -16.23 -6.43
N PRO A 71 18.13 -16.12 -7.56
CA PRO A 71 19.30 -15.25 -7.80
C PRO A 71 18.97 -13.75 -7.78
N ARG A 72 19.98 -12.89 -7.58
CA ARG A 72 19.85 -11.43 -7.44
C ARG A 72 19.57 -10.73 -8.79
N ASP A 73 18.40 -10.97 -9.36
CA ASP A 73 17.91 -10.33 -10.58
C ASP A 73 16.83 -9.25 -10.31
N GLY A 74 16.66 -8.91 -9.04
CA GLY A 74 15.60 -8.04 -8.58
C GLY A 74 15.41 -8.08 -7.07
N GLY A 75 14.19 -7.72 -6.66
CA GLY A 75 13.75 -7.74 -5.28
C GLY A 75 12.26 -8.01 -5.18
N VAL A 76 11.77 -8.15 -3.97
CA VAL A 76 10.35 -8.23 -3.64
C VAL A 76 10.06 -7.25 -2.52
N ILE A 77 8.95 -6.52 -2.61
CA ILE A 77 8.41 -5.70 -1.52
C ILE A 77 6.98 -6.19 -1.22
N LEU A 78 6.63 -6.28 0.06
CA LEU A 78 5.27 -6.50 0.52
C LEU A 78 4.74 -5.18 1.09
N ALA A 79 3.61 -4.74 0.56
CA ALA A 79 2.90 -3.54 1.02
C ALA A 79 1.50 -3.91 1.51
N VAL A 80 1.00 -3.18 2.51
CA VAL A 80 -0.33 -3.40 3.10
C VAL A 80 -1.06 -2.07 3.28
N ARG A 81 -2.40 -2.14 3.32
CA ARG A 81 -3.29 -1.06 3.76
C ARG A 81 -3.05 0.27 3.02
N ILE A 82 -2.89 0.16 1.71
CA ILE A 82 -2.70 1.29 0.82
C ILE A 82 -3.59 1.11 -0.41
N GLU A 83 -4.22 2.20 -0.84
CA GLU A 83 -4.97 2.24 -2.10
C GLU A 83 -4.05 2.11 -3.30
N ARG A 84 -4.52 1.42 -4.35
CA ARG A 84 -3.69 1.09 -5.51
C ARG A 84 -3.03 2.32 -6.15
N ASP A 85 -3.79 3.38 -6.40
CA ASP A 85 -3.29 4.61 -7.02
C ASP A 85 -2.21 5.29 -6.16
N ARG A 86 -2.35 5.20 -4.83
CA ARG A 86 -1.35 5.75 -3.90
C ARG A 86 -0.09 4.88 -3.86
N LEU A 87 -0.24 3.56 -3.97
CA LEU A 87 0.88 2.65 -4.10
C LEU A 87 1.67 2.93 -5.38
N ASP A 88 0.98 3.05 -6.52
CA ASP A 88 1.63 3.35 -7.78
C ASP A 88 2.38 4.70 -7.72
N ALA A 89 1.76 5.73 -7.12
CA ALA A 89 2.40 7.03 -6.93
C ALA A 89 3.68 6.98 -6.07
N ILE A 90 3.74 6.16 -5.02
CA ILE A 90 5.00 6.02 -4.25
C ILE A 90 6.05 5.23 -5.03
N LEU A 91 5.65 4.19 -5.78
CA LEU A 91 6.58 3.38 -6.58
C LEU A 91 7.25 4.20 -7.68
N GLU A 92 6.54 5.17 -8.27
CA GLU A 92 7.10 6.12 -9.24
C GLU A 92 8.20 7.02 -8.65
N THR A 93 8.25 7.18 -7.33
CA THR A 93 9.28 7.99 -6.65
C THR A 93 10.53 7.21 -6.24
N ASP A 94 10.56 5.89 -6.48
CA ASP A 94 11.74 5.08 -6.20
C ASP A 94 12.91 5.50 -7.10
N PRO A 95 14.10 5.80 -6.54
CA PRO A 95 15.33 6.06 -7.30
C PRO A 95 15.58 5.06 -8.43
N PHE A 96 15.31 3.77 -8.20
CA PHE A 96 15.43 2.73 -9.22
C PHE A 96 14.50 2.95 -10.42
N VAL A 97 13.30 3.46 -10.21
CA VAL A 97 12.34 3.78 -11.30
C VAL A 97 12.71 5.09 -11.96
N THR A 98 13.00 6.14 -11.18
CA THR A 98 13.32 7.46 -11.72
C THR A 98 14.58 7.46 -12.59
N GLU A 99 15.50 6.51 -12.37
CA GLU A 99 16.73 6.33 -13.16
C GLU A 99 16.62 5.24 -14.25
N GLY A 100 15.43 4.63 -14.41
CA GLY A 100 15.17 3.61 -15.44
C GLY A 100 15.95 2.31 -15.23
N LEU A 101 16.22 1.95 -13.97
CA LEU A 101 17.05 0.80 -13.62
C LEU A 101 16.25 -0.50 -13.45
N VAL A 102 14.95 -0.39 -13.19
CA VAL A 102 14.08 -1.52 -12.86
C VAL A 102 12.70 -1.41 -13.49
N THR A 103 11.99 -2.52 -13.53
CA THR A 103 10.54 -2.57 -13.76
C THR A 103 9.83 -3.19 -12.56
N TYR A 104 8.61 -2.70 -12.30
CA TYR A 104 7.74 -3.22 -11.26
C TYR A 104 6.59 -4.04 -11.84
N THR A 105 6.30 -5.18 -11.23
CA THR A 105 5.03 -5.91 -11.42
C THR A 105 4.32 -5.99 -10.08
N VAL A 106 3.14 -5.38 -9.98
CA VAL A 106 2.39 -5.28 -8.72
C VAL A 106 1.18 -6.19 -8.77
N THR A 107 1.15 -7.18 -7.88
CA THR A 107 0.04 -8.12 -7.71
C THR A 107 -0.72 -7.79 -6.43
N GLU A 108 -1.99 -7.44 -6.56
CA GLU A 108 -2.90 -7.34 -5.42
C GLU A 108 -3.41 -8.72 -5.02
N PHE A 109 -3.50 -8.99 -3.73
CA PHE A 109 -4.16 -10.19 -3.24
C PHE A 109 -4.88 -9.95 -1.91
N LYS A 110 -5.88 -10.79 -1.65
CA LYS A 110 -6.65 -10.77 -0.40
C LYS A 110 -6.03 -11.75 0.58
N THR A 111 -5.54 -11.23 1.70
CA THR A 111 -5.08 -12.08 2.81
C THR A 111 -6.29 -12.69 3.51
N THR A 112 -6.51 -13.99 3.33
CA THR A 112 -7.56 -14.74 4.05
C THR A 112 -7.06 -15.34 5.35
N ARG A 113 -5.73 -15.55 5.46
CA ARG A 113 -5.06 -16.12 6.64
C ARG A 113 -3.72 -15.44 6.83
N ILE A 114 -3.40 -15.10 8.07
CA ILE A 114 -2.10 -14.57 8.49
C ILE A 114 -1.61 -15.45 9.65
N ALA A 115 -0.35 -15.89 9.58
CA ALA A 115 0.24 -16.72 10.62
C ALA A 115 0.42 -15.93 11.93
N PRO A 116 0.29 -16.57 13.10
CA PRO A 116 0.63 -15.93 14.38
C PRO A 116 2.06 -15.39 14.35
N GLY A 117 2.26 -14.18 14.88
CA GLY A 117 3.58 -13.53 14.96
C GLY A 117 3.98 -12.68 13.75
N VAL A 118 3.20 -12.68 12.66
CA VAL A 118 3.37 -11.69 11.58
C VAL A 118 2.85 -10.34 12.09
N ASN A 119 3.76 -9.40 12.30
CA ASN A 119 3.41 -8.04 12.71
C ASN A 119 3.10 -7.19 11.48
N LEU A 120 1.85 -6.76 11.36
CA LEU A 120 1.46 -5.73 10.41
C LEU A 120 1.33 -4.41 11.17
N PRO A 121 1.94 -3.29 10.69
CA PRO A 121 1.83 -1.98 11.31
C PRO A 121 0.37 -1.66 11.63
N ALA A 122 0.07 -1.13 12.82
CA ALA A 122 -1.30 -0.77 13.19
C ALA A 122 -1.85 0.35 12.28
N LEU A 123 -3.16 0.35 12.03
CA LEU A 123 -3.81 1.55 11.47
C LEU A 123 -3.66 2.68 12.49
N PRO A 124 -3.28 3.90 12.08
CA PRO A 124 -3.34 5.06 12.96
C PRO A 124 -4.78 5.35 13.42
#